data_AF-A0A967M411-F1
#
_entry.id   AF-A0A967M411-F1
#
_cell.length_a   1.000
_cell.length_b   1.000
_cell.length_c   1.000
_cell.angle_alpha   90.00
_cell.angle_beta   90.00
_cell.angle_gamma   90.00
#
_symmetry.space_group_name_H-M   'P 1'
#
loop_
_entity.id
_entity.type
_entity.pdbx_description
1 polymer ?
#
loop_
_entity_poly.entity_id
_entity_poly.type
_entity_poly.pdbx_seq_one_letter_code
_entity_poly.pdbx_strand_id
1 'polypeptide(L)' 'PGAYLLLSGMLWEYNFEVRKKYGDLGCTVVENRMLEEFSTVLLRR' A
#
# COMPACT_ATOMS: atom_id res chain seq x y z
N PRO A 1 -5.42 16.08 4.05
CA PRO A 1 -6.12 15.03 4.83
C PRO A 1 -7.30 14.50 4.02
N GLY A 2 -7.41 13.18 3.88
CA GLY A 2 -8.45 12.47 3.13
C GLY A 2 -8.08 12.05 1.70
N ALA A 3 -6.86 12.36 1.21
CA ALA A 3 -6.45 12.02 -0.15
C ALA A 3 -6.12 10.54 -0.29
N TYR A 4 -6.46 9.96 -1.43
CA TYR A 4 -6.14 8.57 -1.77
C TYR A 4 -4.78 8.47 -2.47
N LEU A 5 -4.04 7.41 -2.15
CA LEU A 5 -2.79 7.04 -2.79
C LEU A 5 -2.88 5.57 -3.23
N LEU A 6 -2.76 5.34 -4.54
CA LEU A 6 -2.74 4.00 -5.12
C LEU A 6 -1.30 3.64 -5.52
N LEU A 7 -0.78 2.57 -4.94
CA LEU A 7 0.52 2.00 -5.26
C LEU A 7 0.30 0.64 -5.90
N SER A 8 0.67 0.48 -7.17
CA SER A 8 0.48 -0.76 -7.94
C SER A 8 1.79 -1.18 -8.62
N GLY A 9 1.85 -2.44 -9.07
CA GLY A 9 3.03 -2.99 -9.73
C GLY A 9 4.23 -3.23 -8.80
N MET A 10 4.02 -3.23 -7.48
CA MET A 10 5.08 -3.58 -6.53
C MET A 10 5.19 -5.10 -6.41
N LEU A 11 6.40 -5.65 -6.38
CA LEU A 11 6.61 -7.07 -6.04
C LEU A 11 6.03 -7.36 -4.65
N TRP A 12 5.39 -8.53 -4.50
CA TRP A 12 4.62 -8.84 -3.29
C TRP A 12 5.50 -8.91 -2.03
N GLU A 13 6.79 -9.22 -2.18
CA GLU A 13 7.79 -9.25 -1.11
C GLU A 13 7.95 -7.89 -0.43
N TYR A 14 7.73 -6.79 -1.15
CA TYR A 14 7.80 -5.43 -0.60
C TYR A 14 6.48 -4.95 0.03
N ASN A 15 5.38 -5.70 -0.11
CA ASN A 15 4.05 -5.26 0.31
C ASN A 15 4.00 -4.87 1.80
N PHE A 16 4.67 -5.64 2.66
CA PHE A 16 4.71 -5.37 4.10
C PHE A 16 5.48 -4.09 4.40
N GLU A 17 6.70 -3.95 3.88
CA GLU A 17 7.57 -2.81 4.15
C GLU A 17 6.95 -1.50 3.65
N VAL A 18 6.33 -1.53 2.47
CA VAL A 18 5.61 -0.38 1.90
C VAL A 18 4.46 0.02 2.81
N ARG A 19 3.57 -0.90 3.19
CA ARG A 19 2.44 -0.58 4.08
C ARG A 19 2.91 -0.03 5.43
N LYS A 20 3.94 -0.62 6.02
CA LYS A 20 4.53 -0.15 7.28
C LYS A 20 5.05 1.28 7.14
N LYS A 21 5.87 1.56 6.13
CA LYS A 21 6.44 2.89 5.88
C LYS A 21 5.37 3.96 5.69
N TYR A 22 4.32 3.67 4.92
CA TYR A 22 3.22 4.61 4.74
C TYR A 22 2.35 4.76 5.99
N GLY A 23 2.21 3.69 6.78
CA GLY A 23 1.60 3.72 8.13
C GLY A 23 2.36 4.67 9.07
N ASP A 24 3.68 4.56 9.14
CA ASP A 24 4.55 5.42 9.93
C ASP A 24 4.49 6.90 9.47
N LEU A 25 4.15 7.14 8.20
CA LEU A 25 3.89 8.46 7.62
C LEU A 25 2.44 8.96 7.82
N GLY A 26 1.62 8.24 8.59
CA GLY A 26 0.26 8.60 8.95
C GLY A 26 -0.82 8.17 7.95
N CYS A 27 -0.51 7.28 7.00
CA CYS A 27 -1.49 6.78 6.05
C CYS A 27 -2.19 5.51 6.58
N THR A 28 -3.46 5.34 6.27
CA THR A 28 -4.24 4.14 6.59
C THR A 28 -4.42 3.28 5.35
N VAL A 29 -4.23 1.96 5.47
CA VAL A 29 -4.54 1.00 4.39
C VAL A 29 -6.05 0.89 4.26
N VAL A 30 -6.55 1.17 3.05
CA VAL A 30 -7.96 1.01 2.69
C VAL A 30 -8.16 -0.36 2.05
N GLU A 31 -7.28 -0.72 1.12
CA GLU A 31 -7.34 -2.01 0.42
C GLU A 31 -5.92 -2.51 0.13
N ASN A 32 -5.74 -3.82 0.19
CA ASN A 32 -4.52 -4.49 -0.22
C ASN A 32 -4.89 -5.71 -1.06
N ARG A 33 -4.43 -5.72 -2.31
CA ARG A 33 -4.68 -6.80 -3.27
C ARG A 33 -3.36 -7.47 -3.62
N MET A 34 -3.27 -8.75 -3.29
CA MET A 34 -2.17 -9.62 -3.71
C MET A 34 -2.50 -10.21 -5.10
N LEU A 35 -1.52 -10.22 -5.98
CA LEU A 35 -1.51 -10.92 -7.26
C LEU A 35 -0.45 -12.03 -7.19
N GLU A 36 -0.20 -12.72 -8.29
CA GLU A 36 0.75 -13.84 -8.33
C GLU A 36 2.18 -13.42 -7.94
N GLU A 37 2.72 -12.39 -8.60
CA GLU A 37 4.07 -11.86 -8.32
C GLU A 37 4.06 -10.43 -7.77
N PHE A 38 2.92 -9.75 -7.87
CA PHE A 38 2.80 -8.33 -7.56
C PHE A 38 1.75 -8.09 -6.48
N SER A 39 1.68 -6.85 -6.01
CA SER A 39 0.61 -6.38 -5.16
C SER A 39 0.23 -4.93 -5.48
N THR A 40 -0.98 -4.58 -5.08
CA THR A 40 -1.53 -3.23 -5.19
C THR A 40 -2.10 -2.83 -3.83
N VAL A 41 -1.77 -1.64 -3.36
CA VAL A 41 -2.22 -1.08 -2.09
C VAL A 41 -2.88 0.26 -2.33
N LEU A 42 -4.09 0.41 -1.79
CA LEU A 42 -4.79 1.68 -1.68
C LEU A 42 -4.66 2.21 -0.25
N LEU A 43 -4.16 3.43 -0.13
CA LEU A 43 -3.96 4.13 1.13
C LEU A 43 -4.81 5.41 1.17
N ARG A 44 -5.07 5.91 2.37
CA ARG A 44 -5.65 7.23 2.61
C ARG A 44 -4.78 8.01 3.61
N ARG A 45 -4.44 9.26 3.32
CA ARG A 45 -3.76 10.18 4.24
C ARG A 45 -4.74 11.08 4.99
#